data_AF-A0A3D1CJD7-F1
#
_entry.id   AF-A0A3D1CJD7-F1
#
_cell.length_a   1.000
_cell.length_b   1.000
_cell.length_c   1.000
_cell.angle_alpha   90.00
_cell.angle_beta   90.00
_cell.angle_gamma   90.00
#
_symmetry.space_group_name_H-M   'P 1'
#
loop_
_entity.id
_entity.type
_entity.pdbx_description
1 polymer ?
#
loop_
_entity_poly.entity_id
_entity_poly.type
_entity_poly.pdbx_seq_one_letter_code
_entity_poly.pdbx_strand_id
1 'polypeptide(L)' 'EVVSEHSELRHLKIYDGKGKRLGRAFKVKLWPTLILLHDGHEVDRLVRPLRSDEVRELMSKLN' A
#
# COMPACT_ATOMS: atom_id res chain seq x y z
N GLU A 1 -1.53 11.86 4.28
CA GLU A 1 -0.55 12.74 4.93
C GLU A 1 0.81 12.07 4.97
N VAL A 2 0.98 10.92 5.65
CA VAL A 2 2.28 10.22 5.66
C VAL A 2 2.79 9.80 4.27
N VAL A 3 1.93 9.21 3.43
CA VAL A 3 2.37 8.77 2.10
C VAL A 3 2.83 9.94 1.20
N SER A 4 2.38 11.16 1.48
CA SER A 4 2.85 12.35 0.76
C SER A 4 4.17 12.93 1.29
N GLU A 5 4.67 12.46 2.44
CA GLU A 5 5.99 12.82 2.97
C GLU A 5 7.12 12.25 2.09
N HIS A 6 6.84 11.17 1.33
CA HIS A 6 7.76 10.50 0.41
C HIS A 6 7.42 10.82 -1.05
N SER A 7 7.78 12.02 -1.51
CA SER A 7 7.41 12.54 -2.84
C SER A 7 7.96 11.72 -4.02
N GLU A 8 9.06 11.01 -3.80
CA GLU A 8 9.71 10.10 -4.73
C GLU A 8 8.90 8.81 -4.96
N LEU A 9 8.02 8.46 -4.01
CA LEU A 9 7.20 7.27 -4.11
C LEU A 9 5.90 7.56 -4.85
N ARG A 10 5.66 6.79 -5.91
CA ARG A 10 4.41 6.85 -6.64
C ARG A 10 3.28 6.23 -5.82
N HIS A 11 2.44 7.07 -5.24
CA HIS A 11 1.23 6.63 -4.54
C HIS A 11 0.06 6.46 -5.51
N LEU A 12 -0.34 5.20 -5.74
CA LEU A 12 -1.52 4.87 -6.54
C LEU A 12 -2.72 4.53 -5.66
N LYS A 13 -3.74 5.39 -5.67
CA LYS A 13 -5.03 5.10 -5.04
C LYS A 13 -5.89 4.32 -6.01
N ILE A 14 -6.16 3.06 -5.69
CA ILE A 14 -6.86 2.15 -6.60
C ILE A 14 -8.15 1.69 -5.94
N TYR A 15 -9.25 1.80 -6.67
CA TYR A 15 -10.54 1.23 -6.26
C TYR A 15 -10.60 -0.25 -6.64
N ASP A 16 -10.78 -1.14 -5.66
CA ASP A 16 -10.93 -2.59 -5.86
C ASP A 16 -12.39 -3.03 -5.68
N GLY A 17 -13.21 -2.69 -6.68
CA GLY A 17 -14.61 -3.10 -6.74
C GLY A 17 -14.89 -4.19 -7.77
N LYS A 18 -16.18 -4.50 -7.94
CA LYS A 18 -16.66 -5.50 -8.92
C LYS A 18 -16.04 -5.24 -10.30
N GLY A 19 -15.47 -6.28 -10.90
CA GLY A 19 -14.83 -6.21 -12.22
C GLY A 19 -13.37 -5.74 -12.23
N LYS A 20 -12.83 -5.20 -11.13
CA LYS A 20 -11.40 -4.87 -11.01
C LYS A 20 -10.62 -6.12 -10.57
N ARG A 21 -9.45 -6.36 -11.17
CA ARG A 21 -8.65 -7.58 -10.95
C ARG A 21 -7.51 -7.38 -9.95
N LEU A 22 -7.11 -6.14 -9.69
CA LEU A 22 -5.86 -5.86 -9.00
C LEU A 22 -5.84 -6.36 -7.55
N GLY A 23 -6.87 -6.08 -6.76
CA GLY A 23 -6.89 -6.58 -5.38
C GLY A 23 -6.97 -8.10 -5.32
N ARG A 24 -7.61 -8.76 -6.29
CA ARG A 24 -7.54 -10.24 -6.42
C ARG A 24 -6.13 -10.73 -6.75
N ALA A 25 -5.41 -10.06 -7.65
CA ALA A 25 -4.03 -10.41 -7.98
C ALA A 25 -3.10 -10.29 -6.75
N PHE A 26 -3.32 -9.27 -5.93
CA PHE A 26 -2.60 -9.07 -4.66
C PHE A 26 -3.23 -9.77 -3.44
N LYS A 27 -4.29 -10.58 -3.65
CA LYS A 27 -5.02 -11.30 -2.59
C LYS A 27 -5.50 -10.41 -1.44
N VAL A 28 -5.89 -9.16 -1.72
CA VAL A 28 -6.45 -8.23 -0.74
C VAL A 28 -7.81 -8.76 -0.28
N LYS A 29 -7.96 -8.95 1.04
CA LYS A 29 -9.22 -9.42 1.67
C LYS A 29 -9.89 -8.36 2.53
N LEU A 30 -9.09 -7.51 3.18
CA LEU A 30 -9.54 -6.49 4.11
C LEU A 30 -9.22 -5.11 3.55
N TRP A 31 -10.19 -4.21 3.67
CA TRP A 31 -10.06 -2.82 3.25
C TRP A 31 -9.99 -1.89 4.47
N PRO A 32 -9.16 -0.84 4.44
CA PRO A 32 -8.13 -0.51 3.43
C PRO A 32 -6.86 -1.36 3.56
N THR A 33 -6.10 -1.55 2.47
CA THR A 33 -4.77 -2.18 2.48
C THR A 33 -3.78 -1.32 1.68
N LEU A 34 -2.61 -1.05 2.23
CA LEU A 34 -1.46 -0.46 1.53
C LEU A 34 -0.49 -1.58 1.14
N ILE A 35 0.00 -1.55 -0.10
CA ILE A 35 0.98 -2.51 -0.61
C ILE A 35 2.17 -1.71 -1.11
N LEU A 36 3.34 -2.01 -0.56
CA LEU A 36 4.61 -1.40 -0.95
C LEU A 36 5.26 -2.25 -2.03
N LEU A 37 5.60 -1.63 -3.15
CA LEU A 37 6.22 -2.31 -4.29
C LEU A 37 7.60 -1.72 -4.57
N HIS A 38 8.55 -2.60 -4.90
CA HIS A 38 9.85 -2.26 -5.45
C HIS A 38 10.12 -3.14 -6.67
N ASP A 39 10.43 -2.55 -7.82
CA ASP A 39 10.61 -3.25 -9.11
C ASP A 39 9.46 -4.23 -9.45
N GLY A 40 8.22 -3.82 -9.17
CA GLY A 40 7.02 -4.62 -9.43
C GLY A 40 6.78 -5.78 -8.46
N HIS A 41 7.66 -5.97 -7.48
CA HIS A 41 7.53 -6.99 -6.44
C HIS A 41 7.05 -6.37 -5.14
N GLU A 42 6.25 -7.13 -4.39
CA GLU A 42 5.80 -6.71 -3.08
C GLU A 42 6.91 -6.84 -2.04
N VAL A 43 7.24 -5.72 -1.41
CA VAL A 43 8.22 -5.65 -0.32
C VAL A 43 7.53 -5.95 1.01
N ASP A 44 6.42 -5.26 1.26
CA ASP A 44 5.64 -5.39 2.49
C ASP A 44 4.21 -4.84 2.26
N ARG A 45 3.28 -5.14 3.17
CA ARG A 45 1.91 -4.62 3.14
C ARG A 45 1.40 -4.30 4.53
N LEU A 46 0.51 -3.32 4.60
CA LEU A 46 -0.15 -2.90 5.82
C LEU A 46 -1.67 -2.98 5.65
N VAL A 47 -2.31 -3.78 6.51
CA VAL A 47 -3.75 -4.08 6.42
C VAL A 47 -4.50 -3.32 7.51
N ARG A 48 -5.54 -2.59 7.11
CA ARG A 48 -6.39 -1.76 7.97
C ARG A 48 -5.59 -0.87 8.95
N PRO A 49 -4.63 -0.07 8.46
CA PRO A 49 -3.90 0.86 9.33
C PRO A 49 -4.87 1.78 10.07
N LEU A 50 -4.58 2.01 11.35
CA LEU A 50 -5.34 2.90 12.23
C LEU A 50 -4.53 4.14 12.60
N ARG A 51 -3.21 4.08 12.50
CA ARG A 51 -2.29 5.15 12.91
C ARG A 51 -1.30 5.50 11.79
N SER A 52 -0.91 6.77 11.75
CA SER A 52 0.10 7.28 10.82
C SER A 52 1.47 6.62 11.04
N ASP A 53 1.82 6.28 12.27
CA ASP A 53 3.11 5.65 12.60
C ASP A 53 3.28 4.28 11.95
N GLU A 54 2.20 3.49 11.82
CA GLU A 54 2.22 2.20 11.13
C GLU A 54 2.58 2.39 9.64
N VAL A 55 2.07 3.46 9.03
CA VAL A 55 2.40 3.80 7.63
C VAL A 55 3.86 4.25 7.51
N ARG A 56 4.40 4.99 8.48
CA ARG A 56 5.82 5.39 8.49
C ARG A 56 6.74 4.18 8.61
N GLU A 57 6.39 3.23 9.47
CA GLU A 57 7.13 1.98 9.61
C GLU A 57 7.16 1.19 8.29
N LEU A 58 6.03 1.10 7.59
CA LEU A 58 5.98 0.50 6.26
C LEU A 58 6.93 1.20 5.27
N MET A 59 6.96 2.54 5.25
CA MET A 59 7.83 3.29 4.33
C MET A 59 9.31 3.11 4.64
N SER A 60 9.68 2.89 5.92
CA SER A 60 11.07 2.63 6.31
C SER A 60 11.68 1.36 5.68
N LYS A 61 10.85 0.45 5.13
CA LYS A 61 11.29 -0.79 4.46
C LYS A 61 11.94 -0.57 3.09
N LEU A 62 11.88 0.65 2.55
CA LEU A 62 12.52 1.03 1.28
C LEU A 62 13.98 1.48 1.42
N ASN A 63 14.49 1.54 2.66
CA ASN A 63 15.90 1.87 2.94
C ASN A 63 16.84 0.73 2.56
#